data_AF-A0AAU2WTL3-F1
#
_entry.id   AF-A0AAU2WTL3-F1
#
_cell.length_a   1.000
_cell.length_b   1.000
_cell.length_c   1.000
_cell.angle_alpha   90.00
_cell.angle_beta   90.00
_cell.angle_gamma   90.00
#
_symmetry.space_group_name_H-M   'P 1'
#
loop_
_entity.id
_entity.type
_entity.pdbx_description
1 polymer ?
#
loop_
_entity_poly.entity_id
_entity_poly.type
_entity_poly.pdbx_seq_one_letter_code
_entity_poly.pdbx_strand_id
1 'polypeptide(L)'
;MNAYSQLREDNDQLRALIARWRATPQSVARLLPQAAAELRATAAAKERELYPAVLRHDPGRAALVDEAVRTNRQVEAFLTAAEDLGPDGNGFLDEAYEAAAAADGQLLHERRDIFPALAPDNIPETELARVVDRMHTAGMDRGRDHHMTATHRTSARLDEGGH
;
A
#
# COMPACT_ATOMS: atom_id res chain seq x y z
N MET A 1 18.73 13.14 -5.57
CA MET A 1 17.74 12.22 -6.13
C MET A 1 16.53 13.05 -6.51
N ASN A 2 15.93 12.86 -7.70
CA ASN A 2 14.75 13.62 -8.13
C ASN A 2 13.46 12.83 -7.83
N ALA A 3 12.33 13.53 -7.74
CA ALA A 3 11.04 12.96 -7.33
C ALA A 3 10.56 11.85 -8.28
N TYR A 4 10.90 11.96 -9.57
CA TYR A 4 10.62 10.92 -10.55
C TYR A 4 11.38 9.61 -10.25
N SER A 5 12.66 9.71 -9.89
CA SER A 5 13.45 8.53 -9.51
C SER A 5 12.96 7.94 -8.19
N GLN A 6 12.54 8.78 -7.24
CA GLN A 6 11.96 8.33 -5.97
C GLN A 6 10.70 7.48 -6.20
N LEU A 7 9.76 7.92 -7.05
CA LEU A 7 8.55 7.14 -7.38
C LEU A 7 8.88 5.74 -7.93
N ARG A 8 9.92 5.65 -8.75
CA ARG A 8 10.38 4.37 -9.30
C ARG A 8 11.01 3.49 -8.23
N GLU A 9 11.82 4.08 -7.36
CA GLU A 9 12.45 3.38 -6.24
C GLU A 9 11.40 2.84 -5.27
N ASP A 10 10.37 3.63 -4.93
CA ASP A 10 9.25 3.19 -4.08
C ASP A 10 8.54 1.96 -4.69
N ASN A 11 8.28 1.97 -6.01
CA ASN A 11 7.74 0.80 -6.70
C ASN A 11 8.71 -0.40 -6.66
N ASP A 12 10.01 -0.19 -6.86
CA ASP A 12 11.00 -1.27 -6.83
C ASP A 12 11.14 -1.89 -5.41
N GLN A 13 11.02 -1.08 -4.35
CA GLN A 13 11.01 -1.53 -2.96
C GLN A 13 9.77 -2.39 -2.66
N LEU A 14 8.58 -1.98 -3.13
CA LEU A 14 7.35 -2.78 -2.99
C LEU A 14 7.44 -4.10 -3.75
N ARG A 15 8.01 -4.09 -4.96
CA ARG A 15 8.24 -5.33 -5.72
C ARG A 15 9.21 -6.26 -4.99
N ALA A 16 10.24 -5.74 -4.34
CA ALA A 16 11.14 -6.53 -3.50
C ALA A 16 10.43 -7.10 -2.26
N LEU A 17 9.50 -6.36 -1.66
CA LEU A 17 8.64 -6.88 -0.59
C LEU A 17 7.75 -8.02 -1.10
N ILE A 18 7.09 -7.86 -2.24
CA ILE A 18 6.25 -8.88 -2.87
C ILE A 18 7.08 -10.14 -3.20
N ALA A 19 8.29 -9.98 -3.73
CA ALA A 19 9.17 -11.10 -4.03
C ALA A 19 9.53 -11.89 -2.76
N ARG A 20 9.83 -11.21 -1.65
CA ARG A 20 10.11 -11.86 -0.35
C ARG A 20 8.86 -12.53 0.21
N TRP A 21 7.71 -11.88 0.11
CA TRP A 21 6.41 -12.41 0.53
C TRP A 21 6.08 -13.73 -0.18
N ARG A 22 6.27 -13.79 -1.50
CA ARG A 22 5.96 -14.98 -2.31
C ARG A 22 7.00 -16.11 -2.23
N ALA A 23 8.14 -15.90 -1.58
CA ALA A 23 9.28 -16.81 -1.66
C ALA A 23 8.97 -18.22 -1.13
N THR A 24 8.20 -18.31 -0.04
CA THR A 24 7.78 -19.58 0.56
C THR A 24 6.41 -19.45 1.22
N PRO A 25 5.62 -20.53 1.40
CA PRO A 25 4.36 -20.49 2.14
C PRO A 25 4.50 -19.91 3.56
N GLN A 26 5.61 -20.20 4.25
CA GLN A 26 5.89 -19.63 5.57
C GLN A 26 6.17 -18.13 5.50
N SER A 27 6.82 -17.67 4.43
CA SER A 27 7.03 -16.25 4.18
C SER A 27 5.71 -15.56 3.85
N VAL A 28 4.78 -16.24 3.16
CA VAL A 28 3.42 -15.75 2.89
C VAL A 28 2.71 -15.42 4.21
N ALA A 29 2.58 -16.41 5.09
CA ALA A 29 1.93 -16.22 6.39
C ALA A 29 2.60 -15.14 7.24
N ARG A 30 3.94 -15.11 7.28
CA ARG A 30 4.71 -14.17 8.11
C ARG A 30 4.67 -12.73 7.60
N LEU A 31 4.69 -12.53 6.28
CA LEU A 31 4.84 -11.21 5.68
C LEU A 31 3.52 -10.61 5.20
N LEU A 32 2.44 -11.38 5.11
CA LEU A 32 1.14 -10.89 4.64
C LEU A 32 0.68 -9.62 5.38
N PRO A 33 0.69 -9.54 6.73
CA PRO A 33 0.20 -8.32 7.41
C PRO A 33 1.00 -7.07 7.05
N GLN A 34 2.33 -7.20 6.96
CA GLN A 34 3.20 -6.10 6.54
C GLN A 34 2.95 -5.73 5.08
N ALA A 35 2.93 -6.72 4.18
CA ALA A 35 2.70 -6.50 2.76
C ALA A 35 1.34 -5.86 2.49
N ALA A 36 0.29 -6.34 3.16
CA ALA A 36 -1.06 -5.80 3.02
C ALA A 36 -1.13 -4.33 3.48
N ALA A 37 -0.54 -4.00 4.63
CA ALA A 37 -0.49 -2.62 5.11
C ALA A 37 0.23 -1.68 4.13
N GLU A 38 1.41 -2.08 3.64
CA GLU A 38 2.21 -1.28 2.70
C GLU A 38 1.51 -1.10 1.35
N LEU A 39 0.90 -2.17 0.82
CA LEU A 39 0.15 -2.13 -0.44
C LEU A 39 -1.07 -1.21 -0.34
N ARG A 40 -1.85 -1.32 0.75
CA ARG A 40 -3.01 -0.46 1.02
C ARG A 40 -2.62 1.01 1.18
N ALA A 41 -1.56 1.28 1.94
CA ALA A 41 -1.07 2.64 2.15
C ALA A 41 -0.60 3.26 0.82
N THR A 42 0.16 2.50 0.04
CA THR A 42 0.65 2.94 -1.27
C THR A 42 -0.51 3.19 -2.24
N ALA A 43 -1.44 2.25 -2.39
CA ALA A 43 -2.58 2.39 -3.28
C ALA A 43 -3.40 3.65 -2.93
N ALA A 44 -3.71 3.84 -1.65
CA ALA A 44 -4.44 5.02 -1.20
C ALA A 44 -3.68 6.33 -1.45
N ALA A 45 -2.35 6.35 -1.24
CA ALA A 45 -1.53 7.52 -1.53
C ALA A 45 -1.51 7.85 -3.04
N LYS A 46 -1.39 6.82 -3.89
CA LYS A 46 -1.43 6.98 -5.35
C LYS A 46 -2.77 7.49 -5.84
N GLU A 47 -3.87 6.92 -5.36
CA GLU A 47 -5.23 7.34 -5.72
C GLU A 47 -5.53 8.77 -5.29
N ARG A 48 -5.01 9.19 -4.13
CA ARG A 48 -5.24 10.54 -3.60
C ARG A 48 -4.38 11.61 -4.25
N GLU A 49 -3.12 11.31 -4.55
CA GLU A 49 -2.13 12.33 -4.94
C GLU A 49 -1.59 12.11 -6.35
N LEU A 50 -1.17 10.89 -6.67
CA LEU A 50 -0.45 10.57 -7.90
C LEU A 50 -1.37 10.58 -9.12
N TYR A 51 -2.44 9.79 -9.09
CA TYR A 51 -3.34 9.64 -10.23
C TYR A 51 -4.03 10.96 -10.60
N PRO A 52 -4.49 11.81 -9.63
CA PRO A 52 -4.98 13.14 -9.98
C PRO A 52 -3.91 14.03 -10.62
N ALA A 53 -2.64 13.92 -10.22
CA ALA A 53 -1.56 14.62 -10.90
C ALA A 53 -1.35 14.11 -12.33
N VAL A 54 -1.38 12.80 -12.55
CA VAL A 54 -1.31 12.20 -13.89
C VAL A 54 -2.41 12.75 -14.79
N LEU A 55 -3.66 12.77 -14.32
CA LEU A 55 -4.79 13.25 -15.12
C LEU A 55 -4.75 14.76 -15.42
N ARG A 56 -4.13 15.56 -14.55
CA ARG A 56 -3.94 17.00 -14.82
C ARG A 56 -2.93 17.25 -15.93
N HIS A 57 -1.87 16.44 -16.01
CA HIS A 57 -0.78 16.61 -16.98
C HIS A 57 -0.99 15.83 -18.28
N ASP A 58 -1.66 14.68 -18.22
CA ASP A 58 -2.02 13.86 -19.38
C ASP A 58 -3.44 13.27 -19.22
N PRO A 59 -4.49 14.06 -19.56
CA PRO A 59 -5.88 13.59 -19.51
C PRO A 59 -6.16 12.36 -20.38
N GLY A 60 -5.32 12.11 -21.41
CA GLY A 60 -5.43 10.95 -22.29
C GLY A 60 -5.23 9.61 -21.57
N ARG A 61 -4.72 9.62 -20.33
CA ARG A 61 -4.49 8.43 -19.50
C ARG A 61 -5.64 8.08 -18.56
N ALA A 62 -6.80 8.74 -18.68
CA ALA A 62 -7.98 8.45 -17.85
C ALA A 62 -8.29 6.95 -17.74
N ALA A 63 -8.35 6.24 -18.86
CA ALA A 63 -8.64 4.80 -18.88
C ALA A 63 -7.58 3.96 -18.14
N LEU A 64 -6.30 4.35 -18.21
CA LEU A 64 -5.20 3.66 -17.53
C LEU A 64 -5.26 3.89 -16.02
N VAL A 65 -5.62 5.11 -15.60
CA VAL A 65 -5.84 5.44 -14.19
C VAL A 65 -7.05 4.68 -13.64
N ASP A 66 -8.16 4.60 -14.38
CA ASP A 66 -9.34 3.85 -13.97
C ASP A 66 -9.04 2.35 -13.84
N GLU A 67 -8.25 1.80 -14.78
CA GLU A 67 -7.75 0.44 -14.70
C GLU A 67 -6.87 0.23 -13.46
N ALA A 68 -5.94 1.15 -13.17
CA ALA A 68 -5.11 1.10 -11.98
C ALA A 68 -5.92 1.08 -10.68
N VAL A 69 -6.92 1.95 -10.55
CA VAL A 69 -7.83 1.99 -9.40
C VAL A 69 -8.62 0.68 -9.26
N ARG A 70 -9.12 0.13 -10.37
CA ARG A 70 -9.82 -1.16 -10.37
C ARG A 70 -8.91 -2.29 -9.90
N THR A 71 -7.67 -2.33 -10.37
CA THR A 71 -6.68 -3.34 -9.95
C THR A 71 -6.32 -3.19 -8.48
N ASN A 72 -6.17 -1.97 -7.94
CA ASN A 72 -5.95 -1.76 -6.51
C ASN A 72 -7.09 -2.35 -5.65
N ARG A 73 -8.34 -2.15 -6.07
CA ARG A 73 -9.51 -2.75 -5.40
C ARG A 73 -9.52 -4.27 -5.48
N GLN A 74 -9.05 -4.84 -6.59
CA GLN A 74 -8.92 -6.29 -6.73
C GLN A 74 -7.84 -6.85 -5.80
N VAL A 75 -6.67 -6.20 -5.72
CA VAL A 75 -5.62 -6.54 -4.76
C VAL A 75 -6.16 -6.49 -3.34
N GLU A 76 -6.91 -5.44 -2.98
CA GLU A 76 -7.54 -5.31 -1.66
C GLU A 76 -8.47 -6.47 -1.35
N ALA A 77 -9.32 -6.88 -2.30
CA ALA A 77 -10.25 -7.98 -2.10
C ALA A 77 -9.51 -9.31 -1.81
N PHE A 78 -8.44 -9.60 -2.55
CA PHE A 78 -7.61 -10.78 -2.31
C PHE A 78 -6.87 -10.73 -0.97
N LEU A 79 -6.35 -9.55 -0.58
CA LEU A 79 -5.71 -9.37 0.73
C LEU A 79 -6.69 -9.60 1.87
N THR A 80 -7.90 -9.02 1.81
CA THR A 80 -8.94 -9.23 2.81
C THR A 80 -9.37 -10.69 2.88
N ALA A 81 -9.57 -11.36 1.74
CA ALA A 81 -9.90 -12.78 1.72
C ALA A 81 -8.81 -13.64 2.39
N ALA A 82 -7.53 -13.36 2.10
CA ALA A 82 -6.42 -14.05 2.76
C ALA A 82 -6.37 -13.78 4.28
N GLU A 83 -6.61 -12.53 4.71
CA GLU A 83 -6.65 -12.18 6.13
C GLU A 83 -7.80 -12.87 6.87
N ASP A 84 -8.99 -12.93 6.26
CA ASP A 84 -10.18 -13.57 6.83
C ASP A 84 -10.03 -15.10 6.95
N LEU A 85 -9.38 -15.73 5.97
CA LEU A 85 -9.08 -17.18 6.00
C LEU A 85 -8.02 -17.51 7.07
N GLY A 86 -7.05 -16.62 7.26
CA GLY A 86 -5.90 -16.83 8.13
C GLY A 86 -4.93 -17.90 7.63
N PRO A 87 -3.73 -18.04 8.24
CA PRO A 87 -2.66 -18.91 7.72
C PRO A 87 -3.00 -20.39 7.60
N ASP A 88 -3.93 -20.88 8.43
CA ASP A 88 -4.37 -22.27 8.46
C ASP A 88 -5.65 -22.51 7.63
N GLY A 89 -6.22 -21.44 7.04
CA GLY A 89 -7.44 -21.48 6.26
C GLY A 89 -7.25 -22.10 4.88
N ASN A 90 -8.21 -22.91 4.45
CA ASN A 90 -8.21 -23.44 3.09
C ASN A 90 -8.37 -22.29 2.07
N GLY A 91 -7.45 -22.20 1.11
CA GLY A 91 -7.42 -21.11 0.12
C GLY A 91 -6.57 -19.91 0.53
N PHE A 92 -6.04 -19.84 1.77
CA PHE A 92 -5.21 -18.73 2.24
C PHE A 92 -4.06 -18.39 1.30
N LEU A 93 -3.30 -19.42 0.91
CA LEU A 93 -2.14 -19.25 0.05
C LEU A 93 -2.54 -18.79 -1.35
N ASP A 94 -3.67 -19.28 -1.88
CA ASP A 94 -4.14 -18.93 -3.21
C ASP A 94 -4.52 -17.45 -3.26
N GLU A 95 -5.33 -16.98 -2.31
CA GLU A 95 -5.73 -15.57 -2.20
C GLU A 95 -4.51 -14.65 -2.00
N ALA A 96 -3.57 -15.06 -1.15
CA ALA A 96 -2.34 -14.31 -0.93
C ALA A 96 -1.46 -14.25 -2.21
N TYR A 97 -1.37 -15.33 -2.97
CA TYR A 97 -0.61 -15.34 -4.21
C TYR A 97 -1.28 -14.53 -5.33
N GLU A 98 -2.61 -14.55 -5.42
CA GLU A 98 -3.38 -13.72 -6.35
C GLU A 98 -3.22 -12.23 -6.03
N ALA A 99 -3.31 -11.84 -4.75
CA ALA A 99 -2.99 -10.48 -4.31
C ALA A 99 -1.56 -10.06 -4.72
N ALA A 100 -0.58 -10.95 -4.51
CA ALA A 100 0.81 -10.68 -4.83
C ALA A 100 1.07 -10.55 -6.34
N ALA A 101 0.41 -11.38 -7.15
CA ALA A 101 0.51 -11.36 -8.60
C ALA A 101 -0.14 -10.10 -9.19
N ALA A 102 -1.35 -9.77 -8.75
CA ALA A 102 -2.06 -8.57 -9.17
C ALA A 102 -1.28 -7.30 -8.79
N ALA A 103 -0.73 -7.24 -7.57
CA ALA A 103 0.10 -6.13 -7.13
C ALA A 103 1.38 -5.97 -7.95
N ASP A 104 2.16 -7.04 -8.20
CA ASP A 104 3.37 -6.94 -9.01
C ASP A 104 3.06 -6.49 -10.45
N GLY A 105 1.98 -7.04 -11.04
CA GLY A 105 1.48 -6.64 -12.35
C GLY A 105 1.11 -5.16 -12.41
N GLN A 106 0.42 -4.66 -11.39
CA GLN A 106 0.05 -3.25 -11.27
C GLN A 106 1.28 -2.32 -11.17
N LEU A 107 2.27 -2.67 -10.36
CA LEU A 107 3.49 -1.86 -10.20
C LEU A 107 4.29 -1.79 -11.51
N LEU A 108 4.31 -2.88 -12.29
CA LEU A 108 4.91 -2.90 -13.62
C LEU A 108 4.12 -2.06 -14.62
N HIS A 109 2.79 -2.17 -14.62
CA HIS A 109 1.90 -1.39 -15.46
C HIS A 109 2.09 0.11 -15.20
N GLU A 110 2.09 0.54 -13.94
CA GLU A 110 2.29 1.95 -13.59
C GLU A 110 3.63 2.48 -14.10
N ARG A 111 4.71 1.72 -13.91
CA ARG A 111 6.04 2.14 -14.35
C ARG A 111 6.12 2.29 -15.87
N ARG A 112 5.40 1.45 -16.62
CA ARG A 112 5.36 1.47 -18.09
C ARG A 112 4.41 2.52 -18.64
N ASP A 113 3.22 2.64 -18.06
CA ASP A 113 2.06 3.27 -18.69
C ASP A 113 1.47 4.44 -17.89
N ILE A 114 1.88 4.68 -16.65
CA ILE A 114 1.40 5.82 -15.84
C ILE A 114 2.53 6.82 -15.63
N PHE A 115 3.68 6.35 -15.13
CA PHE A 115 4.80 7.20 -14.74
C PHE A 115 5.35 8.07 -15.88
N PRO A 116 5.35 7.67 -17.16
CA PRO A 116 5.81 8.57 -18.23
C PRO A 116 5.08 9.92 -18.31
N ALA A 117 3.82 10.01 -17.85
CA ALA A 117 3.11 11.29 -17.74
C ALA A 117 3.75 12.26 -16.72
N LEU A 118 4.53 11.73 -15.79
CA LEU A 118 5.24 12.46 -14.75
C LEU A 118 6.74 12.55 -15.01
N ALA A 119 7.19 12.20 -16.22
CA ALA A 119 8.58 12.38 -16.60
C ALA A 119 8.98 13.87 -16.49
N PRO A 120 10.26 14.20 -16.25
CA PRO A 120 10.72 15.59 -16.07
C PRO A 120 10.36 16.55 -17.22
N ASP A 121 10.15 16.02 -18.43
CA ASP A 121 9.74 16.82 -19.60
C ASP A 121 8.26 17.20 -19.59
N ASN A 122 7.44 16.51 -18.78
CA ASN A 122 5.98 16.65 -18.75
C ASN A 122 5.47 17.37 -17.49
N ILE A 123 6.23 17.32 -16.38
CA ILE A 123 5.86 17.97 -15.12
C ILE A 123 7.08 18.68 -14.50
N PRO A 124 6.91 19.91 -13.97
CA PRO A 124 7.98 20.56 -13.22
C PRO A 124 8.40 19.75 -11.99
N GLU A 125 9.71 19.58 -11.80
CA GLU A 125 10.26 18.81 -10.66
C GLU A 125 9.73 19.28 -9.31
N THR A 126 9.53 20.59 -9.13
CA THR A 126 8.98 21.15 -7.88
C THR A 126 7.53 20.75 -7.63
N GLU A 127 6.75 20.54 -8.69
CA GLU A 127 5.38 20.04 -8.57
C GLU A 127 5.38 18.54 -8.26
N LEU A 128 6.20 17.77 -8.97
CA LEU A 128 6.33 16.33 -8.74
C LEU A 128 6.84 16.02 -7.33
N ALA A 129 7.84 16.78 -6.85
CA ALA A 129 8.34 16.66 -5.49
C ALA A 129 7.24 16.89 -4.44
N ARG A 130 6.33 17.85 -4.66
CA ARG A 130 5.17 18.06 -3.78
C ARG A 130 4.18 16.91 -3.83
N VAL A 131 3.99 16.27 -4.99
CA VAL A 131 3.12 15.09 -5.10
C VAL A 131 3.73 13.93 -4.29
N VAL A 132 5.03 13.65 -4.48
CA VAL A 132 5.74 12.59 -3.75
C VAL A 132 5.74 12.84 -2.24
N ASP A 133 6.02 14.07 -1.81
CA ASP A 133 6.00 14.46 -0.40
C ASP A 133 4.60 14.27 0.24
N ARG A 134 3.53 14.64 -0.49
CA ARG A 134 2.16 14.38 -0.02
C ARG A 134 1.82 12.90 0.00
N MET A 135 2.34 12.09 -0.92
CA MET A 135 2.17 10.63 -0.88
C MET A 135 2.83 10.03 0.36
N HIS A 136 4.06 10.44 0.69
CA HIS A 136 4.76 9.95 1.88
C HIS A 136 4.06 10.40 3.16
N THR A 137 3.59 11.65 3.21
CA THR A 137 2.78 12.15 4.33
C THR A 137 1.44 11.40 4.46
N ALA A 138 0.80 11.07 3.32
CA ALA A 138 -0.41 10.24 3.30
C ALA A 138 -0.20 8.87 3.92
N GLY A 139 0.95 8.25 3.65
CA GLY A 139 1.32 6.93 4.16
C GLY A 139 1.65 6.94 5.66
N MET A 140 2.24 8.02 6.17
CA MET A 140 2.63 8.13 7.58
C MET A 140 1.47 8.39 8.55
N ASP A 141 0.30 8.84 8.07
CA ASP A 141 -0.81 9.26 8.94
C ASP A 141 -1.70 8.10 9.44
N ARG A 142 -1.53 6.87 8.92
CA ARG A 142 -2.32 5.70 9.38
C ARG A 142 -1.55 4.69 10.24
N GLY A 143 -0.22 4.83 10.35
CA GLY A 143 0.60 3.93 11.17
C GLY A 143 0.54 4.21 12.68
N ARG A 144 -0.08 5.32 13.11
CA ARG A 144 -0.04 5.77 14.51
C ARG A 144 -1.29 5.43 15.33
N ASP A 145 -2.38 4.99 14.71
CA ASP A 145 -3.66 4.76 15.39
C ASP A 145 -3.85 3.34 15.95
N HIS A 146 -2.96 2.39 15.62
CA HIS A 146 -3.03 1.02 16.15
C HIS A 146 -2.18 0.76 17.41
N HIS A 147 -1.62 1.79 18.05
CA HIS A 147 -0.79 1.61 19.25
C HIS A 147 -1.17 2.48 20.47
N MET A 148 -2.44 2.84 20.65
CA MET A 148 -2.91 3.47 21.90
C MET A 148 -4.31 3.01 22.37
N THR A 149 -4.54 1.70 22.50
CA THR A 149 -5.60 1.19 23.41
C THR A 149 -5.18 -0.12 24.09
N ALA A 150 -4.05 -0.14 24.79
CA ALA A 150 -3.73 -1.24 25.71
C ALA A 150 -2.77 -0.81 26.82
N THR A 151 -3.05 0.29 27.53
CA THR A 151 -2.42 0.53 28.84
C THR A 151 -3.21 1.56 29.62
N HIS A 152 -4.13 1.08 30.49
CA HIS A 152 -4.37 1.60 31.85
C HIS A 152 -5.63 0.95 32.44
N ARG A 153 -5.46 -0.10 33.27
CA ARG A 153 -5.96 -0.10 34.65
C ARG A 153 -5.43 -1.34 35.40
N THR A 154 -4.28 -1.18 36.02
CA THR A 154 -3.82 -2.05 37.10
C THR A 154 -3.70 -1.20 38.37
N SER A 155 -4.47 -1.58 39.38
CA SER A 155 -4.31 -1.26 40.82
C SER A 155 -4.56 0.20 41.23
N ALA A 156 -5.20 0.55 42.35
CA ALA A 156 -5.50 -0.16 43.58
C ALA A 156 -6.66 0.55 44.31
N ARG A 157 -7.42 -0.18 45.15
CA ARG A 157 -7.67 0.28 46.52
C ARG A 157 -8.07 -0.89 47.41
N LEU A 158 -7.19 -1.15 48.36
CA LEU A 158 -7.53 -1.80 49.62
C LEU A 158 -8.50 -0.90 50.39
N ASP A 159 -9.33 -1.58 51.18
CA ASP A 159 -9.81 -1.22 52.51
C ASP A 159 -11.29 -0.83 52.70
N GLU A 160 -11.78 -1.32 53.84
CA GLU A 160 -12.96 -0.96 54.64
C GLU A 160 -14.29 -1.73 54.46
N GLY A 161 -14.66 -2.46 55.52
CA GLY A 161 -16.01 -2.36 56.10
C GLY A 161 -16.74 -3.68 56.31
N GLY A 162 -16.95 -4.05 57.57
CA GLY A 162 -17.58 -5.30 58.00
C GLY A 162 -19.08 -5.42 57.80
N HIS A 163 -19.56 -6.65 57.96
CA HIS A 163 -20.59 -7.02 58.94
C HIS A 163 -20.54 -8.51 59.23
#